data_AF-A0A0F2NNC3-F1
#
_entry.id   AF-A0A0F2NNC3-F1
#
_cell.length_a   1.000
_cell.length_b   1.000
_cell.length_c   1.000
_cell.angle_alpha   90.00
_cell.angle_beta   90.00
_cell.angle_gamma   90.00
#
_symmetry.space_group_name_H-M   'P 1'
#
loop_
_entity.id
_entity.type
_entity.pdbx_description
1 polymer ?
#
loop_
_entity_poly.entity_id
_entity_poly.type
_entity_poly.pdbx_seq_one_letter_code
_entity_poly.pdbx_strand_id
1 'polypeptide(L)' 'MKRKIVHEWRNWLLEYVCDEEYELSQKDNLSVLHKIVAKNDIDAENQCQQIIKHAKEAEN' A
#
# COMPACT_ATOMS: atom_id res chain seq x y z
N MET A 1 -7.86 -9.30 14.45
CA MET A 1 -7.47 -7.91 14.13
C MET A 1 -8.24 -7.48 12.89
N LYS A 2 -8.74 -6.23 12.84
CA LYS A 2 -9.50 -5.72 11.69
C LYS A 2 -8.56 -4.90 10.82
N ARG A 3 -8.38 -5.30 9.56
CA ARG A 3 -7.71 -4.45 8.56
C ARG A 3 -8.54 -3.19 8.34
N LYS A 4 -7.86 -2.06 8.17
CA LYS A 4 -8.51 -0.77 7.90
C LYS A 4 -7.91 -0.17 6.64
N ILE A 5 -8.76 0.25 5.72
CA ILE A 5 -8.30 1.01 4.55
C ILE A 5 -7.83 2.38 5.03
N VAL A 6 -6.55 2.64 4.84
CA VAL A 6 -5.88 3.90 5.18
C VAL A 6 -5.97 4.87 4.01
N HIS A 7 -5.70 4.38 2.81
CA HIS A 7 -5.71 5.18 1.60
C HIS A 7 -6.19 4.36 0.40
N GLU A 8 -6.86 5.00 -0.55
CA GLU A 8 -7.26 4.39 -1.81
C GLU A 8 -6.76 5.24 -2.99
N TRP A 9 -6.00 4.60 -3.88
CA TRP A 9 -5.63 5.15 -5.18
C TRP A 9 -6.42 4.47 -6.31
N ARG A 10 -6.25 4.99 -7.52
CA ARG A 10 -6.99 4.54 -8.71
C ARG A 10 -6.93 3.02 -8.94
N ASN A 11 -5.75 2.41 -8.78
CA ASN A 11 -5.53 0.97 -8.97
C ASN A 11 -4.98 0.27 -7.71
N TRP A 12 -4.75 1.01 -6.63
CA TRP A 12 -4.02 0.53 -5.46
C TRP A 12 -4.75 0.88 -4.18
N LEU A 13 -4.56 0.09 -3.14
CA LEU A 13 -5.25 0.23 -1.87
C LEU A 13 -4.27 -0.02 -0.73
N LEU A 14 -4.21 0.92 0.22
CA LEU A 14 -3.37 0.82 1.41
C LEU A 14 -4.21 0.39 2.59
N GLU A 15 -3.88 -0.76 3.17
CA GLU A 15 -4.56 -1.34 4.32
C GLU A 15 -3.63 -1.34 5.52
N TYR A 16 -4.05 -0.76 6.64
CA TYR A 16 -3.40 -0.98 7.93
C TYR A 16 -3.78 -2.37 8.46
N VAL A 17 -2.78 -3.16 8.85
CA VAL A 17 -2.96 -4.51 9.36
C VAL A 17 -2.92 -4.52 10.88
N CYS A 18 -1.74 -4.22 11.47
CA CYS A 18 -1.48 -4.14 12.91
C CYS A 18 -0.03 -3.67 13.14
N ASP A 19 0.29 -3.12 14.31
CA ASP A 19 1.69 -2.94 14.77
C ASP A 19 2.59 -2.20 13.77
N GLU A 20 2.10 -1.09 13.22
CA GLU A 20 2.82 -0.28 12.21
C GLU A 20 3.01 -1.00 10.86
N GLU A 21 2.36 -2.15 10.65
CA GLU A 21 2.32 -2.88 9.38
C GLU A 21 1.13 -2.43 8.52
N TYR A 22 1.45 -2.20 7.25
CA TYR A 22 0.54 -1.81 6.18
C TYR A 22 0.72 -2.76 5.00
N GLU A 23 -0.35 -3.00 4.26
CA GLU A 23 -0.36 -3.81 3.05
C GLU A 23 -0.80 -2.93 1.88
N LEU A 24 0.02 -2.90 0.83
CA LEU A 24 -0.33 -2.32 -0.46
C LEU A 24 -0.92 -3.42 -1.33
N SER A 25 -2.21 -3.33 -1.62
CA SER A 25 -2.97 -4.28 -2.42
C SER A 25 -3.38 -3.64 -3.75
N GLN A 26 -3.50 -4.45 -4.82
CA GLN A 26 -4.15 -4.00 -6.04
C GLN A 26 -5.66 -3.96 -5.86
N LYS A 27 -6.31 -2.87 -6.27
CA LYS A 27 -7.75 -2.70 -6.10
C LYS A 27 -8.57 -3.69 -6.94
N ASP A 28 -8.10 -4.04 -8.14
CA ASP A 28 -8.80 -4.95 -9.06
C ASP A 28 -8.95 -6.37 -8.51
N ASN A 29 -7.88 -6.93 -7.96
CA ASN A 29 -7.83 -8.34 -7.54
C ASN A 29 -7.67 -8.52 -6.03
N LEU A 30 -7.56 -7.43 -5.27
CA LEU A 30 -7.22 -7.43 -3.83
C LEU A 30 -5.95 -8.21 -3.51
N SER A 31 -5.07 -8.37 -4.51
CA SER A 31 -3.78 -9.05 -4.36
C SER A 31 -2.80 -8.13 -3.65
N VAL A 32 -2.29 -8.59 -2.50
CA VAL A 32 -1.24 -7.89 -1.78
C VAL A 32 0.03 -7.90 -2.62
N LEU A 33 0.49 -6.71 -3.01
CA LEU A 33 1.72 -6.50 -3.76
C LEU A 33 2.92 -6.35 -2.82
N HIS A 34 2.75 -5.58 -1.75
CA HIS A 34 3.85 -5.27 -0.84
C HIS A 34 3.37 -5.10 0.61
N LYS A 35 4.21 -5.51 1.55
CA LYS A 35 4.03 -5.23 2.98
C LYS A 35 4.98 -4.12 3.39
N ILE A 36 4.48 -3.15 4.13
CA ILE A 36 5.18 -1.91 4.45
C ILE A 36 5.12 -1.75 5.96
N VAL A 37 6.27 -1.54 6.58
CA VAL A 37 6.34 -1.16 8.00
C VAL A 37 6.61 0.32 8.05
N ALA A 38 5.70 1.07 8.67
CA ALA A 38 5.74 2.51 8.69
C ALA A 38 5.19 3.04 10.02
N LYS A 39 5.90 4.02 10.58
CA LYS A 39 5.51 4.63 11.86
C LYS A 39 4.10 5.22 11.88
N ASN A 40 3.67 5.77 10.75
CA ASN A 40 2.39 6.49 10.60
C ASN A 40 1.81 6.27 9.20
N ASP A 41 0.51 6.53 9.05
CA ASP A 41 -0.21 6.47 7.77
C ASP A 41 0.47 7.28 6.65
N ILE A 42 0.99 8.46 6.97
CA ILE A 42 1.68 9.36 6.03
C ILE A 42 2.99 8.75 5.51
N ASP A 43 3.72 8.05 6.37
CA ASP A 43 4.99 7.43 6.01
C ASP A 43 4.74 6.21 5.11
N ALA A 44 3.72 5.41 5.45
CA ALA A 44 3.24 4.30 4.63
C ALA A 44 2.81 4.79 3.24
N GLU A 45 2.05 5.88 3.17
CA GLU A 45 1.59 6.48 1.91
C GLU A 45 2.76 6.88 0.99
N ASN A 46 3.78 7.56 1.53
CA ASN A 46 4.96 7.95 0.78
C ASN A 46 5.73 6.74 0.24
N GLN A 47 5.91 5.70 1.05
CA GLN A 47 6.55 4.46 0.62
C GLN A 47 5.74 3.76 -0.48
N CYS A 48 4.41 3.64 -0.32
CA CYS A 48 3.53 3.11 -1.36
C CYS A 48 3.66 3.87 -2.67
N GLN A 49 3.66 5.21 -2.64
CA GLN A 49 3.77 6.01 -3.86
C GLN A 49 5.07 5.76 -4.60
N GLN A 50 6.20 5.60 -3.89
CA GLN A 50 7.46 5.23 -4.53
C GLN A 50 7.38 3.84 -5.16
N ILE A 51 6.84 2.85 -4.45
CA ILE A 51 6.67 1.48 -4.97
C ILE A 51 5.78 1.47 -6.22
N ILE A 52 4.65 2.17 -6.19
CA ILE A 52 3.72 2.29 -7.31
C ILE A 52 4.41 2.96 -8.51
N LYS A 53 5.19 4.01 -8.27
CA LYS A 53 5.93 4.71 -9.32
C LYS A 53 6.96 3.78 -9.96
N HIS A 54 7.75 3.08 -9.15
CA HIS A 54 8.75 2.12 -9.64
C HIS A 54 8.12 0.95 -10.39
N ALA A 55 6.99 0.41 -9.90
CA ALA A 55 6.26 -0.66 -10.58
C ALA A 55 5.79 -0.20 -11.97
N LYS A 56 5.32 1.04 -12.09
CA LYS A 56 4.90 1.63 -13.37
C LYS A 56 6.07 1.93 -14.31
N GLU A 57 7.23 2.29 -13.78
CA GLU A 57 8.45 2.51 -14.57
C GLU A 57 9.06 1.19 -15.07
N ALA A 58 8.87 0.07 -14.37
CA ALA A 58 9.34 -1.25 -14.79
C ALA A 58 8.49 -1.91 -15.89
N GLU A 59 7.25 -1.47 -16.10
CA GLU A 59 6.37 -1.93 -17.19
C GLU A 59 6.64 -1.24 -18.53
N ASN A 60 7.63 -0.33 -18.62
CA ASN A 60 7.86 0.54 -19.78
C ASN A 60 9.20 0.29 -20.48
#